data_AF-A0A7S3ILH8-F1
#
_entry.id   AF-A0A7S3ILH8-F1
#
_cell.length_a   1.000
_cell.length_b   1.000
_cell.length_c   1.000
_cell.angle_alpha   90.00
_cell.angle_beta   90.00
_cell.angle_gamma   90.00
#
_symmetry.space_group_name_H-M   'P 1'
#
loop_
_entity.id
_entity.type
_entity.pdbx_description
1 polymer ?
#
loop_
_entity_poly.entity_id
_entity_poly.type
_entity_poly.pdbx_seq_one_letter_code
_entity_poly.pdbx_strand_id
1 'polypeptide(L)'
;MFTAGAILGAISCFSRADYNLPLFAFLMVMWNQDDNEKNLIRVLLIITTVVDILWLMFWIPYYNDKEIAKWNYGLHMFVVFVSILEIGLKAIVFLALFAAKSNNRQ
;
A
#
# COMPACT_ATOMS: atom_id res chain seq x y z
N MET A 1 5.29 -3.55 -11.44
CA MET A 1 5.13 -2.81 -10.17
C MET A 1 3.69 -2.83 -9.70
N PHE A 2 2.73 -2.31 -10.46
CA PHE A 2 1.31 -2.24 -10.04
C PHE A 2 0.62 -3.60 -9.87
N THR A 3 0.89 -4.57 -10.75
CA THR A 3 0.37 -5.95 -10.61
C THR A 3 0.87 -6.62 -9.34
N ALA A 4 2.13 -6.41 -8.97
CA ALA A 4 2.68 -6.92 -7.71
C ALA A 4 1.97 -6.27 -6.50
N GLY A 5 1.66 -4.97 -6.58
CA GLY A 5 0.87 -4.28 -5.55
C GLY A 5 -0.55 -4.80 -5.44
N ALA A 6 -1.22 -5.10 -6.57
CA ALA A 6 -2.55 -5.69 -6.56
C ALA A 6 -2.55 -7.09 -5.93
N ILE A 7 -1.54 -7.92 -6.21
CA ILE A 7 -1.41 -9.25 -5.60
C ILE A 7 -1.17 -9.12 -4.09
N LEU A 8 -0.27 -8.21 -3.68
CA LEU A 8 0.00 -7.97 -2.26
C LEU A 8 -1.25 -7.47 -1.54
N GLY A 9 -1.99 -6.52 -2.11
CA GLY A 9 -3.24 -6.02 -1.54
C GLY A 9 -4.33 -7.09 -1.45
N ALA A 10 -4.43 -8.00 -2.43
CA ALA A 10 -5.34 -9.13 -2.36
C ALA A 10 -4.98 -10.11 -1.22
N ILE A 11 -3.68 -10.28 -0.93
CA ILE A 11 -3.20 -11.12 0.18
C ILE A 11 -3.41 -10.41 1.52
N SER A 12 -3.23 -9.10 1.59
CA SER A 12 -3.49 -8.33 2.81
C SER A 12 -4.97 -8.40 3.25
N CYS A 13 -5.90 -8.68 2.32
CA CYS A 13 -7.32 -8.87 2.61
C CYS A 13 -7.65 -9.99 3.62
N PHE A 14 -6.71 -10.91 3.92
CA PHE A 14 -6.97 -12.04 4.82
C PHE A 14 -7.22 -11.66 6.29
N SER A 15 -6.66 -10.55 6.78
CA SER A 15 -6.96 -10.07 8.15
C SER A 15 -7.21 -8.56 8.24
N ARG A 16 -7.23 -7.89 7.09
CA ARG A 16 -7.39 -6.44 6.97
C ARG A 16 -8.32 -6.13 5.81
N ALA A 17 -9.27 -5.22 5.98
CA ALA A 17 -9.97 -4.66 4.81
C ALA A 17 -8.98 -3.76 4.06
N ASP A 18 -8.47 -4.22 2.91
CA ASP A 18 -7.39 -3.54 2.21
C ASP A 18 -7.88 -2.67 1.05
N TYR A 19 -7.69 -1.35 1.18
CA TYR A 19 -8.00 -0.36 0.15
C TYR A 19 -6.87 -0.21 -0.88
N ASN A 20 -5.72 -0.87 -0.68
CA ASN A 20 -4.57 -0.84 -1.58
C ASN A 20 -4.81 -1.65 -2.85
N LEU A 21 -5.61 -2.71 -2.78
CA LEU A 21 -6.01 -3.50 -3.94
C LEU A 21 -6.69 -2.63 -5.03
N PRO A 22 -7.81 -1.92 -4.75
CA PRO A 22 -8.41 -1.04 -5.75
C PRO A 22 -7.46 0.10 -6.15
N LEU A 23 -6.67 0.65 -5.23
CA LEU A 23 -5.69 1.69 -5.54
C LEU A 23 -4.65 1.23 -6.57
N PHE A 24 -4.05 0.05 -6.39
CA PHE A 24 -3.05 -0.49 -7.31
C PHE A 24 -3.67 -0.90 -8.66
N ALA A 25 -4.91 -1.37 -8.66
CA ALA A 25 -5.67 -1.62 -9.88
C ALA A 25 -5.91 -0.32 -10.67
N PHE A 26 -6.32 0.76 -10.00
CA PHE A 26 -6.49 2.08 -10.64
C PHE A 26 -5.16 2.65 -11.14
N LEU A 27 -4.08 2.53 -10.36
CA LEU A 27 -2.74 2.92 -10.78
C LEU A 27 -2.29 2.18 -12.04
N MET A 28 -2.62 0.89 -12.16
CA MET A 28 -2.30 0.09 -13.34
C MET A 28 -3.01 0.61 -14.59
N VAL A 29 -4.29 0.95 -14.48
CA VAL A 29 -5.09 1.48 -15.60
C VAL A 29 -4.63 2.88 -16.00
N MET A 30 -4.35 3.75 -15.03
CA MET A 30 -4.05 5.17 -15.27
C MET A 30 -2.56 5.48 -15.50
N TRP A 31 -1.69 4.48 -15.46
CA TRP A 31 -0.25 4.68 -15.63
C TRP A 31 0.11 5.38 -16.96
N ASN A 32 -0.63 5.10 -18.02
CA ASN A 32 -0.38 5.64 -19.36
C ASN A 32 -1.13 6.94 -19.68
N GLN A 33 -1.90 7.50 -18.74
CA GLN A 33 -2.66 8.72 -18.96
C GLN A 33 -1.86 10.00 -18.71
N ASP A 34 -2.44 11.15 -19.08
CA ASP A 34 -1.78 12.45 -19.02
C ASP A 34 -1.53 12.93 -17.57
N ASP A 35 -0.52 13.78 -17.38
CA ASP A 35 0.00 14.15 -16.05
C ASP A 35 -1.03 14.89 -15.17
N ASN A 36 -2.01 15.55 -15.79
CA ASN A 36 -3.06 16.30 -15.09
C ASN A 36 -4.06 15.36 -14.38
N GLU A 37 -4.35 14.20 -14.96
CA GLU A 37 -5.26 13.19 -14.39
C GLU A 37 -4.58 12.40 -13.26
N LYS A 38 -3.25 12.32 -13.27
CA LYS A 38 -2.44 11.60 -12.28
C LYS A 38 -2.36 12.27 -10.91
N ASN A 39 -2.71 13.56 -10.79
CA ASN A 39 -2.60 14.29 -9.52
C ASN A 39 -3.56 13.75 -8.44
N LEU A 40 -4.79 13.37 -8.80
CA LEU A 40 -5.73 12.78 -7.85
C LEU A 40 -5.21 11.43 -7.32
N ILE A 41 -4.61 10.62 -8.19
CA ILE A 41 -4.04 9.33 -7.81
C ILE A 41 -2.79 9.51 -6.93
N ARG A 42 -1.96 10.53 -7.19
CA ARG A 42 -0.83 10.88 -6.30
C ARG A 42 -1.33 11.20 -4.88
N VAL A 43 -2.41 11.99 -4.76
CA VAL A 43 -3.02 12.31 -3.46
C VAL A 43 -3.57 11.05 -2.78
N LEU A 44 -4.28 10.21 -3.51
CA LEU A 44 -4.80 8.93 -3.00
C LEU A 44 -3.67 7.99 -2.54
N LEU A 45 -2.56 7.93 -3.27
CA LEU A 45 -1.37 7.15 -2.89
C LEU A 45 -0.76 7.67 -1.57
N ILE A 46 -0.68 8.98 -1.36
CA ILE A 46 -0.21 9.57 -0.10
C ILE A 46 -1.14 9.19 1.05
N ILE A 47 -2.45 9.45 0.89
CA ILE A 47 -3.45 9.22 1.94
C ILE A 47 -3.45 7.74 2.35
N THR A 48 -3.50 6.82 1.39
CA THR A 48 -3.49 5.39 1.68
C THR A 48 -2.20 4.92 2.34
N THR A 49 -1.05 5.50 1.98
CA THR A 49 0.23 5.21 2.66
C THR A 49 0.20 5.66 4.12
N VAL A 50 -0.36 6.84 4.42
CA VAL A 50 -0.52 7.31 5.82
C VAL A 50 -1.44 6.38 6.60
N VAL A 51 -2.57 5.97 6.00
CA VAL A 51 -3.49 5.00 6.62
C VAL A 51 -2.78 3.67 6.91
N ASP A 52 -1.92 3.17 6.01
CA ASP A 52 -1.14 1.96 6.24
C ASP A 52 -0.17 2.09 7.43
N ILE A 53 0.51 3.23 7.54
CA ILE A 53 1.43 3.49 8.66
C ILE A 53 0.65 3.52 9.98
N LEU A 54 -0.48 4.24 10.03
CA LEU A 54 -1.34 4.29 11.22
C LEU A 54 -1.88 2.91 11.58
N TRP A 55 -2.26 2.12 10.58
CA TRP A 55 -2.71 0.74 10.79
C TRP A 55 -1.60 -0.11 11.41
N LEU A 56 -0.38 -0.08 10.87
CA LEU A 56 0.75 -0.81 11.46
C LEU A 56 1.07 -0.35 12.89
N MET A 57 1.08 0.96 13.14
CA MET A 57 1.34 1.51 14.48
C MET A 57 0.31 1.05 15.52
N PHE A 58 -0.95 0.91 15.12
CA PHE A 58 -2.01 0.46 16.01
C PHE A 58 -2.03 -1.06 16.18
N TRP A 59 -1.93 -1.80 15.09
CA TRP A 59 -2.16 -3.24 15.08
C TRP A 59 -0.94 -4.08 15.46
N ILE A 60 0.29 -3.63 15.19
CA ILE A 60 1.50 -4.36 15.62
C ILE A 60 1.55 -4.52 17.16
N PRO A 61 1.37 -3.45 17.97
CA PRO A 61 1.32 -3.60 19.43
C PRO A 61 0.16 -4.47 19.88
N TYR A 62 -1.01 -4.30 19.26
CA TYR A 62 -2.21 -5.09 19.58
C TYR A 62 -2.01 -6.59 19.35
N TYR A 63 -1.37 -6.98 18.24
CA TYR A 63 -1.11 -8.39 17.94
C TYR A 63 0.01 -9.00 18.78
N ASN A 64 0.92 -8.20 19.31
CA ASN A 64 1.96 -8.66 20.23
C ASN A 64 1.45 -8.89 21.66
N ASP A 65 0.20 -8.50 21.96
CA ASP A 65 -0.41 -8.79 23.24
C ASP A 65 -0.83 -10.28 23.34
N LYS A 66 -0.31 -10.97 24.35
CA LYS A 66 -0.32 -12.44 24.48
C LYS A 66 -1.69 -13.02 24.80
N GLU A 67 -2.65 -12.20 25.23
CA GLU A 67 -3.99 -12.66 25.58
C GLU A 67 -4.96 -12.65 24.39
N ILE A 68 -4.75 -11.76 23.42
CA ILE A 68 -5.74 -11.45 22.39
C ILE A 68 -5.44 -12.17 21.06
N ALA A 69 -4.16 -12.37 20.72
CA ALA A 69 -3.78 -12.84 19.38
C ALA A 69 -3.58 -14.37 19.25
N LYS A 70 -3.74 -15.17 20.30
CA LYS A 70 -3.30 -16.59 20.34
C LYS A 70 -3.80 -17.46 19.19
N TRP A 71 -5.01 -17.23 18.69
CA TRP A 71 -5.64 -18.13 17.72
C TRP A 71 -5.26 -17.83 16.27
N ASN A 72 -4.92 -16.57 15.96
CA ASN A 72 -4.59 -16.13 14.59
C ASN A 72 -3.27 -15.35 14.52
N TYR A 73 -2.41 -15.41 15.54
CA TYR A 73 -1.15 -14.65 15.61
C TYR A 73 -0.28 -14.82 14.36
N GLY A 74 -0.17 -16.06 13.84
CA GLY A 74 0.58 -16.33 12.61
C GLY A 74 0.01 -15.61 11.39
N LEU A 75 -1.31 -15.62 11.21
CA LEU A 75 -1.99 -14.90 10.13
C LEU A 75 -1.81 -13.38 10.28
N HIS A 76 -1.94 -12.86 11.50
CA HIS A 76 -1.78 -11.43 11.78
C HIS A 76 -0.35 -10.95 11.51
N MET A 77 0.66 -11.70 11.96
CA MET A 77 2.06 -11.39 11.69
C MET A 77 2.41 -11.51 10.20
N PHE A 78 1.78 -12.46 9.49
CA PHE A 78 1.90 -12.55 8.04
C PHE A 78 1.32 -11.31 7.34
N VAL A 79 0.11 -10.86 7.72
CA VAL A 79 -0.48 -9.64 7.14
C VAL A 79 0.33 -8.39 7.49
N VAL A 80 0.91 -8.31 8.69
CA VAL A 80 1.87 -7.24 9.06
C VAL A 80 3.08 -7.25 8.12
N PHE A 81 3.66 -8.41 7.85
CA PHE A 81 4.78 -8.53 6.91
C PHE A 81 4.40 -8.09 5.49
N VAL A 82 3.25 -8.54 4.97
CA VAL A 82 2.75 -8.14 3.64
C VAL A 82 2.50 -6.63 3.59
N SER A 83 1.94 -6.04 4.65
CA SER A 83 1.70 -4.60 4.76
C SER A 83 3.00 -3.79 4.71
N ILE A 84 4.10 -4.27 5.31
CA ILE A 84 5.41 -3.62 5.21
C ILE A 84 5.93 -3.66 3.76
N LEU A 85 5.76 -4.80 3.07
CA LEU A 85 6.12 -4.91 1.65
C LEU A 85 5.29 -3.97 0.77
N GLU A 86 4.00 -3.81 1.05
CA GLU A 86 3.14 -2.86 0.34
C GLU A 86 3.60 -1.42 0.51
N ILE A 87 3.91 -0.99 1.73
CA ILE A 87 4.46 0.36 1.98
C ILE A 87 5.77 0.55 1.22
N GLY A 88 6.65 -0.46 1.23
CA GLY A 88 7.90 -0.44 0.45
C GLY A 88 7.64 -0.27 -1.04
N LEU A 89 6.68 -1.00 -1.60
CA LEU A 89 6.28 -0.87 -3.00
C LEU A 89 5.70 0.50 -3.32
N LYS A 90 4.86 1.06 -2.42
CA LYS A 90 4.32 2.42 -2.58
C LYS A 90 5.43 3.46 -2.59
N ALA A 91 6.48 3.30 -1.77
CA ALA A 91 7.64 4.18 -1.81
C ALA A 91 8.37 4.13 -3.16
N ILE A 92 8.54 2.94 -3.75
CA ILE A 92 9.13 2.78 -5.10
C ILE A 92 8.24 3.48 -6.15
N VAL A 93 6.92 3.30 -6.08
CA VAL A 93 5.96 3.98 -6.96
C VAL A 93 6.08 5.50 -6.81
N PHE A 94 6.21 5.98 -5.58
CA PHE A 94 6.39 7.40 -5.27
C PHE A 94 7.65 7.95 -5.93
N LEU A 95 8.79 7.29 -5.74
CA LEU A 95 10.07 7.68 -6.34
C LEU A 95 10.00 7.68 -7.87
N ALA A 96 9.38 6.66 -8.47
CA ALA A 96 9.20 6.57 -9.92
C ALA A 96 8.35 7.74 -10.47
N LEU A 97 7.27 8.11 -9.77
CA LEU A 97 6.43 9.24 -10.16
C LEU A 97 7.14 10.59 -10.02
N PHE A 98 7.98 10.77 -8.99
CA PHE A 98 8.79 11.98 -8.81
C PHE A 98 9.92 12.08 -9.85
N ALA A 99 10.59 10.97 -10.16
CA ALA A 99 11.62 10.91 -11.19
C ALA A 99 11.04 11.23 -12.59
N ALA A 100 9.87 10.68 -12.93
CA ALA A 100 9.20 10.96 -14.20
C ALA A 100 8.86 12.45 -14.37
N LYS A 101 8.38 13.11 -13.31
CA LYS A 101 8.08 14.55 -13.32
C LYS A 101 9.33 15.42 -13.53
N SER A 102 10.50 14.96 -13.09
CA SER A 102 11.77 15.66 -13.31
C SER A 102 12.18 15.66 -14.79
N ASN A 103 12.01 14.53 -15.48
CA ASN A 103 12.36 14.42 -16.90
C ASN A 103 11.44 15.24 -17.81
N ASN A 104 10.16 15.41 -17.47
CA ASN A 104 9.22 16.22 -18.26
C ASN A 104 9.41 17.75 -18.08
N ARG A 105 10.35 18.19 -17.24
CA ARG A 105 10.64 19.62 -17.00
C ARG A 105 11.98 20.09 -17.58
N GLN A 106 12.75 19.21 -18.21
CA GLN A 106 13.92 19.54 -19.03
C GLN A 106 13.52 19.65 -20.49
#